data_AF-A0A540VBE3-F1
#
_entry.id   AF-A0A540VBE3-F1
#
_cell.length_a   1.000
_cell.length_b   1.000
_cell.length_c   1.000
_cell.angle_alpha   90.00
_cell.angle_beta   90.00
_cell.angle_gamma   90.00
#
_symmetry.space_group_name_H-M   'P 1'
#
loop_
_entity.id
_entity.type
_entity.pdbx_description
1 polymer ?
#
loop_
_entity_poly.entity_id
_entity_poly.type
_entity_poly.pdbx_seq_one_letter_code
_entity_poly.pdbx_strand_id
1 'polypeptide(L)'
;MQEVTCFRCGHVAYVTPDASNCPSCGQDLQQLIPPEFVSGYFYERASHIATGGNWQAALAEVERGLVLVDSAELRLLAAILAKRLGRFEQMRRHVAAIPVDDSLRPEAEWLIRSHQEEQRLRRAGARRVRPGSRGRSSSPATASSAFVERAFLADQGADARRAEKGQTVFGLATWTAVGLAFLLVAAIGVGVSWWGRALPSQDVTSASATATGPEPGLGQEAEGGTTPTPEGQPTPVLTPIPSATIPGDLVLSPTASPALADAGTGGNVLSLAGFDLERLLREAGHEELLGLGIQAQVQGNRVILQGIVHLDAQRRLLKELLEAVPGVAEVSTVNLLLRPLPTYTVQAGDTLWSIAYDIYGDPTRKDDLYAQNRDILRSPDALDVGMVLKVPPLE
;
A
#
# COMPACT_ATOMS: atom_id res chain seq x y z
N MET A 1 13.89 7.44 -3.32
CA MET A 1 14.82 7.87 -4.40
C MET A 1 15.92 6.83 -4.49
N GLN A 2 16.49 6.58 -5.67
CA GLN A 2 17.55 5.59 -5.86
C GLN A 2 18.89 6.29 -6.08
N GLU A 3 19.92 5.87 -5.36
CA GLU A 3 21.29 6.31 -5.58
C GLU A 3 21.90 5.52 -6.76
N VAL A 4 22.42 6.22 -7.76
CA VAL A 4 23.11 5.65 -8.92
C VAL A 4 24.33 6.48 -9.27
N THR A 5 25.37 5.83 -9.79
CA THR A 5 26.55 6.51 -10.34
C THR A 5 26.40 6.69 -11.84
N CYS A 6 26.52 7.94 -12.31
CA CYS A 6 26.44 8.21 -13.74
C CYS A 6 27.67 7.65 -14.47
N PHE A 7 27.45 6.73 -15.41
CA PHE A 7 28.53 6.12 -16.20
C PHE A 7 29.28 7.11 -17.10
N ARG A 8 28.70 8.29 -17.37
CA ARG A 8 29.30 9.30 -18.25
C ARG A 8 30.18 10.31 -17.53
N CYS A 9 29.79 10.76 -16.34
CA CYS A 9 30.51 11.81 -15.60
C CYS A 9 31.02 11.36 -14.21
N GLY A 10 30.71 10.15 -13.77
CA GLY A 10 31.10 9.62 -12.46
C GLY A 10 30.40 10.26 -11.26
N HIS A 11 29.44 11.18 -11.48
CA HIS A 11 28.69 11.83 -10.40
C HIS A 11 27.68 10.86 -9.79
N VAL A 12 27.62 10.82 -8.46
CA VAL A 12 26.58 10.12 -7.70
C VAL A 12 25.31 10.97 -7.76
N ALA A 13 24.26 10.45 -8.38
CA ALA A 13 22.99 11.13 -8.55
C ALA A 13 21.86 10.34 -7.87
N TYR A 14 20.89 11.07 -7.31
CA TYR A 14 19.64 10.51 -6.82
C TYR A 14 18.59 10.64 -7.91
N VAL A 15 18.13 9.51 -8.43
CA VAL A 15 17.17 9.45 -9.54
C VAL A 15 15.85 8.83 -9.10
N THR A 16 14.80 9.16 -9.83
CA THR A 16 13.49 8.52 -9.74
C THR A 16 13.00 8.16 -11.15
N PRO A 17 11.99 7.29 -11.30
CA PRO A 17 11.46 6.95 -12.62
C PRO A 17 10.92 8.16 -13.41
N ASP A 18 10.45 9.20 -12.74
CA ASP A 18 10.02 10.46 -13.38
C ASP A 18 11.18 11.43 -13.66
N ALA A 19 12.29 11.30 -12.94
CA ALA A 19 13.48 12.14 -13.07
C ALA A 19 14.74 11.26 -13.16
N SER A 20 14.89 10.61 -14.32
CA SER A 20 15.98 9.66 -14.58
C SER A 20 17.26 10.32 -15.11
N ASN A 21 17.21 11.61 -15.47
CA ASN A 21 18.36 12.32 -16.03
C ASN A 21 19.38 12.69 -14.95
N CYS A 22 20.66 12.54 -15.28
CA CYS A 22 21.76 13.00 -14.46
C CYS A 22 21.72 14.54 -14.32
N PRO A 23 21.77 15.10 -13.10
CA PRO A 23 21.71 16.56 -12.89
C PRO A 23 22.94 17.31 -13.44
N SER A 24 24.09 16.65 -13.58
CA SER A 24 25.33 17.31 -14.03
C SER A 24 25.53 17.27 -15.54
N CYS A 25 25.16 16.17 -16.21
CA CYS A 25 25.45 15.96 -17.64
C CYS A 25 24.22 15.67 -18.50
N GLY A 26 23.03 15.54 -17.91
CA GLY A 26 21.77 15.28 -18.61
C GLY A 26 21.59 13.85 -19.13
N GLN A 27 22.56 12.96 -18.92
CA GLN A 27 22.48 11.56 -19.38
C GLN A 27 21.28 10.84 -18.78
N ASP A 28 20.56 10.05 -19.57
CA ASP A 28 19.48 9.20 -19.07
C ASP A 28 20.04 8.01 -18.30
N LEU A 29 19.63 7.89 -17.03
CA LEU A 29 20.03 6.83 -16.11
C LEU A 29 18.89 5.85 -15.83
N GLN A 30 17.80 5.87 -16.61
CA GLN A 30 16.63 5.03 -16.38
C GLN A 30 16.98 3.53 -16.32
N GLN A 31 17.89 3.07 -17.17
CA GLN A 31 18.34 1.67 -17.20
C GLN A 31 19.15 1.25 -15.97
N LEU A 32 19.65 2.21 -15.17
CA LEU A 32 20.36 1.93 -13.93
C LEU A 32 19.41 1.81 -12.73
N ILE A 33 18.12 2.11 -12.92
CA ILE A 33 17.13 1.99 -11.85
C ILE A 33 16.66 0.53 -11.79
N PRO A 34 16.79 -0.13 -10.63
CA PRO A 34 16.36 -1.51 -10.49
C PRO A 34 14.84 -1.65 -10.73
N PRO A 35 14.38 -2.72 -11.43
CA PRO A 35 12.97 -2.88 -11.76
C PRO A 35 12.07 -2.99 -10.51
N GLU A 36 12.56 -3.60 -9.42
CA GLU A 36 11.87 -3.68 -8.13
C GLU A 36 11.65 -2.31 -7.48
N PHE A 37 12.60 -1.39 -7.67
CA PHE A 37 12.46 -0.01 -7.20
C PHE A 37 11.42 0.74 -8.03
N VAL A 38 11.40 0.52 -9.35
CA VAL A 38 10.41 1.11 -10.24
C VAL A 38 9.00 0.63 -9.87
N SER A 39 8.80 -0.68 -9.68
CA SER A 39 7.48 -1.21 -9.30
C SER A 39 7.01 -0.67 -7.95
N GLY A 40 7.88 -0.66 -6.94
CA GLY A 40 7.57 -0.09 -5.62
C GLY A 40 7.20 1.40 -5.68
N TYR A 41 7.95 2.18 -6.46
CA TYR A 41 7.69 3.61 -6.64
C TYR A 41 6.30 3.91 -7.21
N PHE A 42 5.91 3.22 -8.30
CA PHE A 42 4.60 3.42 -8.91
C PHE A 42 3.46 2.84 -8.06
N TYR A 43 3.70 1.73 -7.36
CA TYR A 43 2.73 1.14 -6.44
C TYR A 43 2.38 2.12 -5.31
N GLU A 44 3.39 2.62 -4.60
CA GLU A 44 3.20 3.55 -3.48
C GLU A 44 2.47 4.83 -3.94
N ARG A 45 2.93 5.44 -5.03
CA ARG A 45 2.30 6.65 -5.56
C ARG A 45 0.86 6.42 -6.00
N ALA A 46 0.57 5.33 -6.72
CA ALA A 46 -0.78 5.00 -7.13
C ALA A 46 -1.69 4.75 -5.92
N SER A 47 -1.20 4.04 -4.90
CA SER A 47 -1.95 3.82 -3.65
C SER A 47 -2.29 5.13 -2.93
N HIS A 48 -1.35 6.07 -2.87
CA HIS A 48 -1.59 7.40 -2.28
C HIS A 48 -2.60 8.22 -3.09
N ILE A 49 -2.56 8.13 -4.42
CA ILE A 49 -3.59 8.78 -5.26
C ILE A 49 -4.97 8.13 -5.04
N ALA A 50 -4.98 6.81 -4.86
CA ALA A 50 -6.19 6.05 -4.61
C ALA A 50 -6.82 6.39 -3.25
N THR A 51 -6.02 6.57 -2.18
CA THR A 51 -6.53 7.03 -0.88
C THR A 51 -7.16 8.43 -0.96
N GLY A 52 -6.67 9.28 -1.87
CA GLY A 52 -7.29 10.58 -2.21
C GLY A 52 -8.62 10.48 -2.98
N GLY A 53 -9.13 9.27 -3.26
CA GLY A 53 -10.41 9.05 -3.93
C GLY A 53 -10.36 9.18 -5.45
N ASN A 54 -9.21 9.52 -6.04
CA ASN A 54 -9.05 9.66 -7.48
C ASN A 54 -8.56 8.35 -8.13
N TRP A 55 -9.46 7.37 -8.25
CA TRP A 55 -9.14 6.04 -8.78
C TRP A 55 -8.71 6.06 -10.26
N GLN A 56 -9.14 7.07 -11.03
CA GLN A 56 -8.76 7.20 -12.45
C GLN A 56 -7.31 7.62 -12.59
N ALA A 57 -6.88 8.62 -11.81
CA ALA A 57 -5.49 9.04 -11.78
C ALA A 57 -4.58 7.93 -11.22
N ALA A 58 -5.05 7.20 -10.20
CA ALA A 58 -4.32 6.05 -9.67
C ALA A 58 -4.11 4.97 -10.74
N LEU A 59 -5.15 4.61 -11.51
CA LEU A 59 -5.01 3.63 -12.58
C LEU A 59 -4.03 4.10 -13.66
N ALA A 60 -4.13 5.37 -14.07
CA ALA A 60 -3.20 5.94 -15.05
C ALA A 60 -1.75 5.90 -14.55
N GLU A 61 -1.53 6.13 -13.26
CA GLU A 61 -0.21 6.05 -12.63
C GLU A 61 0.38 4.64 -12.73
N VAL A 62 -0.42 3.62 -12.40
CA VAL A 62 0.01 2.22 -12.51
C VAL A 62 0.29 1.85 -13.96
N GLU A 63 -0.54 2.31 -14.91
CA GLU A 63 -0.34 2.07 -16.34
C GLU A 63 0.96 2.72 -16.85
N ARG A 64 1.35 3.90 -16.33
CA ARG A 64 2.68 4.48 -16.62
C ARG A 64 3.81 3.57 -16.12
N GLY A 65 3.67 3.04 -14.90
CA GLY A 65 4.66 2.11 -14.34
C GLY A 65 4.78 0.81 -15.14
N LEU A 66 3.65 0.26 -15.60
CA LEU A 66 3.61 -0.98 -16.41
C LEU A 66 4.29 -0.84 -17.78
N VAL A 67 4.41 0.38 -18.32
CA VAL A 67 5.19 0.63 -19.54
C VAL A 67 6.69 0.48 -19.29
N LEU A 68 7.14 0.76 -18.06
CA LEU A 68 8.55 0.70 -17.68
C LEU A 68 8.95 -0.69 -17.17
N VAL A 69 8.12 -1.29 -16.32
CA VAL A 69 8.36 -2.60 -15.72
C VAL A 69 7.08 -3.42 -15.73
N ASP A 70 7.17 -4.61 -16.30
CA ASP A 70 6.11 -5.60 -16.22
C ASP A 70 6.19 -6.35 -14.87
N SER A 71 5.39 -5.92 -13.90
CA SER A 71 5.32 -6.53 -12.56
C SER A 71 3.92 -7.06 -12.24
N ALA A 72 3.86 -8.25 -11.64
CA ALA A 72 2.61 -8.86 -11.20
C ALA A 72 1.87 -8.02 -10.16
N GLU A 73 2.60 -7.35 -9.24
CA GLU A 73 2.04 -6.46 -8.24
C GLU A 73 1.30 -5.28 -8.87
N LEU A 74 1.96 -4.60 -9.83
CA LEU A 74 1.35 -3.49 -10.58
C LEU A 74 0.14 -3.97 -11.40
N ARG A 75 0.22 -5.15 -12.02
CA ARG A 75 -0.92 -5.72 -12.75
C ARG A 75 -2.10 -6.02 -11.83
N LEU A 76 -1.86 -6.58 -10.65
CA LEU A 76 -2.92 -6.87 -9.68
C LEU A 76 -3.56 -5.57 -9.17
N LEU A 77 -2.75 -4.56 -8.85
CA LEU A 77 -3.25 -3.23 -8.46
C LEU A 77 -4.09 -2.60 -9.58
N ALA A 78 -3.62 -2.64 -10.83
CA ALA A 78 -4.37 -2.15 -11.99
C ALA A 78 -5.70 -2.89 -12.14
N ALA A 79 -5.73 -4.22 -11.93
CA ALA A 79 -6.95 -5.01 -11.98
C ALA A 79 -7.96 -4.59 -10.89
N ILE A 80 -7.49 -4.37 -9.66
CA ILE A 80 -8.33 -3.91 -8.55
C ILE A 80 -8.92 -2.52 -8.83
N LEU A 81 -8.10 -1.58 -9.30
CA LEU A 81 -8.53 -0.23 -9.66
C LEU A 81 -9.52 -0.25 -10.83
N ALA A 82 -9.27 -1.08 -11.85
CA ALA A 82 -10.18 -1.26 -12.98
C ALA A 82 -11.53 -1.86 -12.57
N LYS A 83 -11.55 -2.82 -11.62
CA LYS A 83 -12.79 -3.37 -11.04
C LYS A 83 -13.61 -2.25 -10.39
N ARG A 84 -12.96 -1.39 -9.59
CA ARG A 84 -13.61 -0.28 -8.88
C ARG A 84 -14.19 0.78 -9.82
N LEU A 85 -13.53 1.02 -10.96
CA LEU A 85 -14.01 1.91 -12.02
C LEU A 85 -15.10 1.28 -12.93
N GLY A 86 -15.47 0.01 -12.71
CA GLY A 86 -16.42 -0.70 -13.57
C GLY A 86 -15.86 -1.12 -14.94
N ARG A 87 -14.54 -1.04 -15.15
CA ARG A 87 -13.85 -1.39 -16.39
C ARG A 87 -13.44 -2.86 -16.40
N PHE A 88 -14.42 -3.75 -16.42
CA PHE A 88 -14.20 -5.19 -16.20
C PHE A 88 -13.36 -5.89 -17.29
N GLU A 89 -13.40 -5.40 -18.53
CA GLU A 89 -12.54 -5.93 -19.59
C GLU A 89 -11.07 -5.59 -19.34
N GLN A 90 -10.79 -4.38 -18.85
CA GLN A 90 -9.46 -3.97 -18.47
C GLN A 90 -8.94 -4.79 -17.28
N MET A 91 -9.79 -4.99 -16.26
CA MET A 91 -9.49 -5.90 -15.14
C MET A 91 -9.09 -7.30 -15.63
N ARG A 92 -9.87 -7.92 -16.53
CA ARG A 92 -9.56 -9.25 -17.07
C ARG A 92 -8.23 -9.28 -17.82
N ARG A 93 -7.95 -8.25 -18.64
CA ARG A 93 -6.68 -8.12 -19.37
C ARG A 93 -5.49 -8.06 -18.42
N HIS A 94 -5.57 -7.33 -17.31
CA HIS A 94 -4.49 -7.27 -16.33
C HIS A 94 -4.29 -8.60 -15.61
N VAL A 95 -5.37 -9.27 -15.17
CA VAL A 95 -5.27 -10.59 -14.53
C VAL A 95 -4.67 -11.64 -15.47
N ALA A 96 -5.10 -11.67 -16.72
CA ALA A 96 -4.60 -12.62 -17.72
C ALA A 96 -3.11 -12.45 -18.01
N ALA A 97 -2.59 -11.23 -17.84
CA ALA A 97 -1.20 -10.91 -18.13
C ALA A 97 -0.25 -11.15 -16.94
N ILE A 98 -0.76 -11.48 -15.75
CA ILE A 98 0.08 -11.99 -14.65
C ILE A 98 0.59 -13.39 -15.07
N PRO A 99 1.85 -13.78 -14.77
CA PRO A 99 2.33 -15.14 -15.05
C PRO A 99 1.54 -16.20 -14.26
N VAL A 100 1.49 -17.44 -14.78
CA VAL A 100 0.82 -18.55 -14.07
C VAL A 100 1.58 -18.94 -12.80
N ASP A 101 2.92 -18.89 -12.84
CA ASP A 101 3.80 -19.34 -11.77
C ASP A 101 4.05 -18.26 -10.69
N ASP A 102 3.43 -17.09 -10.83
CA ASP A 102 3.59 -15.98 -9.89
C ASP A 102 2.78 -16.23 -8.61
N SER A 103 3.31 -15.83 -7.46
CA SER A 103 2.65 -16.00 -6.16
C SER A 103 1.33 -15.24 -6.07
N LEU A 104 1.15 -14.15 -6.84
CA LEU A 104 -0.05 -13.32 -6.87
C LEU A 104 -1.14 -13.82 -7.85
N ARG A 105 -0.87 -14.92 -8.56
CA ARG A 105 -1.81 -15.51 -9.52
C ARG A 105 -3.14 -15.93 -8.85
N PRO A 106 -3.16 -16.62 -7.70
CA PRO A 106 -4.40 -17.06 -7.06
C PRO A 106 -5.32 -15.90 -6.65
N GLU A 107 -4.74 -14.80 -6.16
CA GLU A 107 -5.44 -13.57 -5.77
C GLU A 107 -6.08 -12.90 -7.00
N ALA A 108 -5.34 -12.86 -8.10
CA ALA A 108 -5.83 -12.32 -9.36
C ALA A 108 -7.01 -13.15 -9.91
N GLU A 109 -6.93 -14.47 -9.84
CA GLU A 109 -8.04 -15.36 -10.23
C GLU A 109 -9.25 -15.22 -9.29
N TRP A 110 -9.01 -15.07 -7.99
CA TRP A 110 -10.06 -14.83 -7.02
C TRP A 110 -10.85 -13.56 -7.38
N LEU A 111 -10.18 -12.51 -7.86
CA LEU A 111 -10.83 -11.28 -8.32
C LEU A 111 -11.85 -11.54 -9.44
N ILE A 112 -11.52 -12.43 -10.38
CA ILE A 112 -12.43 -12.85 -11.45
C ILE A 112 -13.61 -13.63 -10.87
N ARG A 113 -13.36 -14.64 -10.01
CA ARG A 113 -14.39 -15.48 -9.42
C ARG A 113 -15.37 -14.67 -8.57
N SER A 114 -14.84 -13.80 -7.71
CA SER A 114 -15.61 -12.85 -6.89
C SER A 114 -16.53 -11.98 -7.75
N HIS A 115 -16.02 -11.41 -8.84
CA HIS A 115 -16.82 -10.58 -9.74
C HIS A 115 -17.92 -11.38 -10.46
N GLN A 116 -17.64 -12.61 -10.90
CA GLN A 116 -18.65 -13.46 -11.52
C GLN A 116 -19.79 -13.80 -10.56
N GLU A 117 -19.48 -14.04 -9.29
CA GLU A 117 -20.48 -14.32 -8.26
C GLU A 117 -21.35 -13.08 -7.96
N GLU A 118 -20.75 -11.90 -7.80
CA GLU A 118 -21.48 -10.63 -7.69
C GLU A 118 -22.46 -10.44 -8.86
N GLN A 119 -22.03 -10.75 -10.09
CA GLN A 119 -22.91 -10.65 -11.27
C GLN A 119 -24.05 -11.67 -11.24
N ARG A 120 -23.79 -12.91 -10.80
CA ARG A 120 -24.82 -13.94 -10.67
C ARG A 120 -25.87 -13.53 -9.64
N LEU A 121 -25.44 -13.03 -8.49
CA LEU A 121 -26.32 -12.52 -7.44
C LEU A 121 -27.16 -11.34 -7.93
N ARG A 122 -26.56 -10.37 -8.65
CA ARG A 122 -27.28 -9.25 -9.27
C ARG A 122 -28.32 -9.73 -10.28
N ARG A 123 -28.00 -10.71 -11.13
CA ARG A 123 -28.93 -11.29 -12.11
C ARG A 123 -30.06 -12.09 -11.44
N ALA A 124 -29.75 -12.82 -10.36
CA ALA A 124 -30.73 -13.56 -9.57
C ALA A 124 -31.70 -12.62 -8.84
N GLY A 125 -31.19 -11.53 -8.27
CA GLY A 125 -31.99 -10.45 -7.69
C GLY A 125 -32.88 -9.77 -8.73
N ALA A 126 -32.34 -9.43 -9.91
CA ALA A 126 -33.12 -8.85 -11.00
C ALA A 126 -34.23 -9.79 -11.53
N ARG A 127 -34.00 -11.12 -11.53
CA ARG A 127 -35.03 -12.11 -11.89
C ARG A 127 -36.17 -12.18 -10.87
N ARG A 128 -35.92 -11.94 -9.59
CA ARG A 128 -36.97 -11.87 -8.55
C ARG A 128 -37.85 -10.62 -8.67
N VAL A 129 -37.36 -9.55 -9.31
CA VAL A 129 -38.06 -8.25 -9.43
C VAL A 129 -38.69 -8.07 -10.82
N ARG A 130 -39.09 -9.16 -11.50
CA ARG A 130 -39.80 -9.05 -12.80
C ARG A 130 -41.29 -8.79 -12.56
N PRO A 131 -41.84 -7.59 -12.88
CA PRO A 131 -43.26 -7.34 -12.70
C PRO A 131 -44.00 -7.87 -13.93
N GLY A 132 -44.78 -8.94 -13.78
CA GLY A 132 -45.57 -9.43 -14.91
C GLY A 132 -46.25 -10.78 -14.75
N SER A 133 -47.26 -10.86 -13.87
CA SER A 133 -48.57 -11.39 -14.27
C SER A 133 -49.57 -11.12 -13.13
N ARG A 134 -50.66 -10.41 -13.45
CA ARG A 134 -51.83 -10.30 -12.58
C ARG A 134 -52.37 -11.71 -12.30
N GLY A 135 -52.06 -12.24 -11.12
CA GLY A 135 -52.64 -13.46 -10.57
C GLY A 135 -53.16 -13.14 -9.18
N ARG A 136 -54.47 -12.94 -9.10
CA ARG A 136 -55.22 -12.67 -7.87
C ARG A 136 -55.20 -13.90 -6.97
N SER A 137 -54.60 -13.80 -5.78
CA SER A 137 -55.19 -14.32 -4.53
C SER A 137 -54.34 -13.95 -3.32
N SER A 138 -55.06 -13.57 -2.28
CA SER A 138 -54.70 -13.02 -0.98
C SER A 138 -54.10 -14.00 0.03
N SER A 139 -53.07 -13.58 0.77
CA SER A 139 -53.07 -13.58 2.25
C SER A 139 -51.83 -12.88 2.82
N PRO A 140 -51.94 -12.20 3.99
CA PRO A 140 -50.84 -11.45 4.59
C PRO A 140 -50.21 -12.20 5.78
N ALA A 141 -48.89 -12.35 5.77
CA ALA A 141 -48.02 -12.65 6.92
C ALA A 141 -46.59 -12.69 6.33
N THR A 142 -45.57 -11.96 6.75
CA THR A 142 -45.25 -11.31 8.03
C THR A 142 -44.30 -10.17 7.69
N ALA A 143 -44.58 -8.98 8.21
CA ALA A 143 -43.73 -7.81 8.06
C ALA A 143 -42.66 -7.83 9.16
N SER A 144 -41.48 -8.38 8.86
CA SER A 144 -40.27 -8.17 9.68
C SER A 144 -39.01 -8.51 8.89
N SER A 145 -38.76 -7.84 7.76
CA SER A 145 -37.44 -7.83 7.11
C SER A 145 -37.21 -6.66 6.15
N ALA A 146 -38.22 -5.84 5.86
CA ALA A 146 -38.13 -4.82 4.82
C ALA A 146 -37.52 -3.47 5.25
N PHE A 147 -37.02 -3.31 6.47
CA PHE A 147 -36.50 -2.01 6.95
C PHE A 147 -34.97 -1.88 6.91
N VAL A 148 -34.21 -2.98 6.88
CA VAL A 148 -32.74 -2.94 6.85
C VAL A 148 -32.19 -2.80 5.42
N GLU A 149 -32.96 -3.18 4.40
CA GLU A 149 -32.51 -3.15 3.00
C GLU A 149 -32.66 -1.78 2.33
N ARG A 150 -33.30 -0.80 2.99
CA ARG A 150 -33.52 0.54 2.44
C ARG A 150 -32.44 1.56 2.84
N ALA A 151 -31.61 1.25 3.83
CA ALA A 151 -30.51 2.13 4.26
C ALA A 151 -29.24 1.94 3.43
N PHE A 152 -29.00 0.74 2.89
CA PHE A 152 -27.74 0.44 2.17
C PHE A 152 -27.75 0.77 0.67
N LEU A 153 -28.93 0.98 0.07
CA LEU A 153 -29.09 1.36 -1.34
C LEU A 153 -29.29 2.87 -1.56
N ALA A 154 -29.34 3.67 -0.49
CA ALA A 154 -29.50 5.12 -0.59
C ALA A 154 -28.18 5.86 -0.87
N ASP A 155 -27.03 5.26 -0.57
CA ASP A 155 -25.73 5.93 -0.71
C ASP A 155 -25.08 5.72 -2.11
N GLN A 156 -25.43 4.65 -2.82
CA GLN A 156 -24.84 4.36 -4.15
C GLN A 156 -25.59 4.98 -5.35
N GLY A 157 -26.68 5.72 -5.11
CA GLY A 157 -27.57 6.22 -6.16
C GLY A 157 -27.48 7.72 -6.47
N ALA A 158 -26.82 8.51 -5.62
CA ALA A 158 -26.85 9.98 -5.72
C ALA A 158 -25.75 10.55 -6.63
N ASP A 159 -24.60 9.88 -6.78
CA ASP A 159 -23.48 10.41 -7.55
C ASP A 159 -23.52 10.05 -9.04
N ALA A 160 -24.19 8.96 -9.42
CA ALA A 160 -24.26 8.53 -10.81
C ALA A 160 -25.31 9.29 -11.66
N ARG A 161 -26.21 10.08 -11.04
CA ARG A 161 -27.25 10.86 -11.76
C ARG A 161 -27.02 12.37 -11.75
N ARG A 162 -25.83 12.84 -11.39
CA ARG A 162 -25.44 14.25 -11.48
C ARG A 162 -24.33 14.56 -12.49
N ALA A 163 -23.75 13.54 -13.13
CA ALA A 163 -22.63 13.69 -14.05
C ALA A 163 -22.99 13.70 -15.55
N GLU A 164 -24.27 13.59 -15.94
CA GLU A 164 -24.63 13.39 -17.36
C GLU A 164 -25.77 14.30 -17.86
N LYS A 165 -25.87 15.54 -17.36
CA LYS A 165 -26.86 16.52 -17.85
C LYS A 165 -26.39 17.99 -17.87
N GLY A 166 -25.10 18.22 -18.09
CA GLY A 166 -24.53 19.57 -18.13
C GLY A 166 -23.41 19.77 -19.14
N GLN A 167 -23.49 19.15 -20.33
CA GLN A 167 -22.42 19.28 -21.33
C GLN A 167 -22.91 19.11 -22.77
N THR A 168 -23.92 19.87 -23.20
CA THR A 168 -24.30 19.93 -24.64
C THR A 168 -24.71 21.31 -25.17
N VAL A 169 -24.42 22.43 -24.47
CA VAL A 169 -24.81 23.77 -24.97
C VAL A 169 -23.66 24.79 -25.08
N PHE A 170 -22.45 24.52 -24.61
CA PHE A 170 -21.31 25.46 -24.72
C PHE A 170 -20.23 25.09 -25.76
N GLY A 171 -20.54 24.20 -26.71
CA GLY A 171 -19.58 23.72 -27.71
C GLY A 171 -19.57 24.43 -29.06
N LEU A 172 -20.57 25.27 -29.38
CA LEU A 172 -20.71 25.82 -30.75
C LEU A 172 -20.48 27.33 -30.87
N ALA A 173 -20.34 28.08 -29.77
CA ALA A 173 -20.22 29.54 -29.81
C ALA A 173 -18.79 30.08 -29.60
N THR A 174 -17.83 29.25 -29.17
CA THR A 174 -16.45 29.69 -28.91
C THR A 174 -15.50 29.41 -30.07
N TRP A 175 -15.82 28.48 -30.99
CA TRP A 175 -15.01 28.20 -32.17
C TRP A 175 -15.14 29.24 -33.28
N THR A 176 -16.23 30.01 -33.33
CA THR A 176 -16.39 31.10 -34.31
C THR A 176 -15.67 32.39 -33.88
N ALA A 177 -15.53 32.65 -32.59
CA ALA A 177 -14.85 33.84 -32.07
C ALA A 177 -13.31 33.75 -32.16
N VAL A 178 -12.73 32.56 -31.92
CA VAL A 178 -11.28 32.34 -32.01
C VAL A 178 -10.81 32.29 -33.48
N GLY A 179 -11.62 31.74 -34.39
CA GLY A 179 -11.33 31.75 -35.83
C GLY A 179 -11.38 33.15 -36.45
N LEU A 180 -12.30 34.01 -36.00
CA LEU A 180 -12.39 35.41 -36.48
C LEU A 180 -11.25 36.29 -35.95
N ALA A 181 -10.77 36.03 -34.72
CA ALA A 181 -9.62 36.72 -34.15
C ALA A 181 -8.30 36.33 -34.84
N PHE A 182 -8.14 35.06 -35.25
CA PHE A 182 -6.93 34.61 -35.96
C PHE A 182 -6.86 35.18 -37.39
N LEU A 183 -8.00 35.39 -38.06
CA LEU A 183 -8.07 36.07 -39.36
C LEU A 183 -7.80 37.58 -39.28
N LEU A 184 -8.12 38.23 -38.15
CA LEU A 184 -7.79 39.64 -37.92
C LEU A 184 -6.31 39.87 -37.58
N VAL A 185 -5.64 38.92 -36.92
CA VAL A 185 -4.19 38.99 -36.63
C VAL A 185 -3.35 38.71 -37.89
N ALA A 186 -3.85 37.92 -38.85
CA ALA A 186 -3.20 37.73 -40.14
C ALA A 186 -3.33 38.94 -41.11
N ALA A 187 -4.30 39.83 -40.89
CA ALA A 187 -4.52 41.02 -41.70
C ALA A 187 -3.71 42.25 -41.23
N ILE A 188 -3.22 42.25 -39.99
CA ILE A 188 -2.33 43.29 -39.46
C ILE A 188 -0.91 42.74 -39.55
N GLY A 189 -0.24 43.06 -40.66
CA GLY A 189 1.14 42.66 -40.92
C GLY A 189 2.08 43.08 -39.79
N VAL A 190 2.39 42.14 -38.89
CA VAL A 190 3.53 42.21 -37.98
C VAL A 190 4.44 41.06 -38.34
N GLY A 191 5.42 41.37 -39.19
CA GLY A 191 6.49 40.45 -39.54
C GLY A 191 7.36 40.18 -38.31
N VAL A 192 7.49 38.90 -37.95
CA VAL A 192 8.58 38.43 -37.10
C VAL A 192 9.17 37.19 -37.78
N SER A 193 10.29 37.43 -38.46
CA SER A 193 11.04 36.47 -39.26
C SER A 193 12.10 35.76 -38.42
N TRP A 194 11.77 34.65 -37.78
CA TRP A 194 12.77 33.77 -37.19
C TRP A 194 12.42 32.33 -37.57
N TRP A 195 13.19 31.76 -38.50
CA TRP A 195 13.74 30.40 -38.52
C TRP A 195 14.34 30.09 -39.90
N GLY A 196 15.45 29.36 -39.92
CA GLY A 196 15.94 28.68 -41.13
C GLY A 196 17.42 28.88 -41.44
N ARG A 197 18.31 28.50 -40.52
CA ARG A 197 19.72 28.25 -40.86
C ARG A 197 19.78 26.95 -41.68
N ALA A 198 20.37 27.04 -42.86
CA ALA A 198 20.60 25.94 -43.78
C ALA A 198 21.56 24.88 -43.19
N LEU A 199 21.21 23.60 -43.38
CA LEU A 199 22.12 22.47 -43.27
C LEU A 199 22.69 22.18 -44.67
N PRO A 200 24.00 22.01 -44.84
CA PRO A 200 24.57 21.50 -46.08
C PRO A 200 24.53 19.97 -46.10
N SER A 201 24.00 19.40 -47.19
CA SER A 201 24.15 18.00 -47.57
C SER A 201 25.59 17.76 -48.03
N GLN A 202 26.29 16.80 -47.43
CA GLN A 202 27.47 16.21 -48.04
C GLN A 202 27.12 14.87 -48.65
N ASP A 203 27.35 14.80 -49.96
CA ASP A 203 27.42 13.59 -50.76
C ASP A 203 28.64 12.78 -50.33
N VAL A 204 28.45 11.49 -50.03
CA VAL A 204 29.53 10.51 -50.15
C VAL A 204 29.01 9.26 -50.85
N THR A 205 29.66 9.06 -51.98
CA THR A 205 29.54 8.03 -52.99
C THR A 205 29.79 6.63 -52.41
N SER A 206 28.98 5.68 -52.87
CA SER A 206 29.12 4.24 -52.62
C SER A 206 30.36 3.71 -53.35
N ALA A 207 31.20 2.93 -52.65
CA ALA A 207 32.16 2.03 -53.28
C ALA A 207 32.22 0.70 -52.51
N SER A 208 31.89 -0.37 -53.21
CA SER A 208 31.93 -1.76 -52.79
C SER A 208 33.30 -2.39 -53.11
N ALA A 209 33.85 -3.20 -52.19
CA ALA A 209 34.80 -4.30 -52.43
C ALA A 209 34.85 -5.14 -51.13
N THR A 210 34.23 -6.32 -51.04
CA THR A 210 34.67 -7.68 -51.48
C THR A 210 35.86 -8.28 -50.72
N ALA A 211 35.58 -9.42 -50.07
CA ALA A 211 36.44 -10.54 -49.63
C ALA A 211 37.45 -10.24 -48.49
N THR A 212 37.73 -11.10 -47.51
CA THR A 212 37.79 -12.58 -47.47
C THR A 212 37.84 -13.02 -45.98
N GLY A 213 37.30 -14.20 -45.62
CA GLY A 213 37.63 -14.90 -44.35
C GLY A 213 39.08 -15.47 -44.36
N PRO A 214 39.53 -16.32 -43.40
CA PRO A 214 38.72 -17.27 -42.60
C PRO A 214 39.14 -17.45 -41.11
N GLU A 215 38.30 -18.19 -40.36
CA GLU A 215 38.58 -18.96 -39.11
C GLU A 215 39.43 -20.23 -39.41
N PRO A 216 39.72 -21.18 -38.49
CA PRO A 216 39.83 -21.20 -37.02
C PRO A 216 41.12 -21.96 -36.54
N GLY A 217 41.33 -22.17 -35.23
CA GLY A 217 42.39 -23.09 -34.76
C GLY A 217 42.48 -23.33 -33.25
N LEU A 218 42.32 -24.60 -32.86
CA LEU A 218 42.37 -25.24 -31.54
C LEU A 218 43.69 -25.11 -30.75
N GLY A 219 43.60 -25.35 -29.44
CA GLY A 219 44.67 -25.89 -28.55
C GLY A 219 44.28 -25.70 -27.07
N GLN A 220 43.69 -26.65 -26.32
CA GLN A 220 44.20 -27.90 -25.69
C GLN A 220 45.19 -27.73 -24.50
N GLU A 221 45.00 -28.64 -23.53
CA GLU A 221 45.86 -29.05 -22.37
C GLU A 221 45.65 -28.34 -21.02
N ALA A 222 45.06 -29.02 -20.01
CA ALA A 222 45.63 -30.05 -19.09
C ALA A 222 46.32 -29.35 -17.89
N GLU A 223 46.33 -29.79 -16.63
CA GLU A 223 45.93 -30.99 -15.87
C GLU A 223 46.15 -30.62 -14.38
N GLY A 224 45.70 -31.44 -13.45
CA GLY A 224 46.35 -31.56 -12.12
C GLY A 224 45.50 -31.16 -10.92
N GLY A 225 44.94 -32.17 -10.26
CA GLY A 225 44.32 -32.04 -8.95
C GLY A 225 45.31 -32.20 -7.80
N THR A 226 44.92 -31.76 -6.60
CA THR A 226 45.05 -32.53 -5.35
C THR A 226 44.22 -31.86 -4.25
N THR A 227 43.43 -32.67 -3.53
CA THR A 227 42.86 -32.38 -2.20
C THR A 227 44.00 -32.31 -1.17
N PRO A 228 43.89 -31.51 -0.09
CA PRO A 228 43.39 -32.07 1.16
C PRO A 228 42.41 -31.16 1.95
N THR A 229 41.66 -31.80 2.84
CA THR A 229 40.77 -31.29 3.91
C THR A 229 41.36 -31.80 5.24
N PRO A 230 40.96 -31.34 6.45
CA PRO A 230 40.66 -30.00 6.99
C PRO A 230 41.59 -29.64 8.18
N GLU A 231 41.67 -28.38 8.60
CA GLU A 231 42.18 -28.06 9.95
C GLU A 231 41.66 -26.70 10.47
N GLY A 232 41.15 -26.72 11.70
CA GLY A 232 41.34 -25.64 12.67
C GLY A 232 40.52 -24.36 12.52
N GLN A 233 39.33 -24.37 13.11
CA GLN A 233 38.67 -23.16 13.63
C GLN A 233 39.57 -22.50 14.69
N PRO A 234 39.71 -21.15 14.67
CA PRO A 234 39.35 -20.44 15.89
C PRO A 234 38.55 -19.15 15.64
N THR A 235 37.58 -18.95 16.53
CA THR A 235 36.83 -17.72 16.87
C THR A 235 37.62 -16.42 16.76
N PRO A 236 37.05 -15.34 16.17
CA PRO A 236 37.52 -13.99 16.45
C PRO A 236 36.90 -13.45 17.76
N VAL A 237 37.80 -13.08 18.67
CA VAL A 237 37.54 -12.38 19.93
C VAL A 237 37.14 -10.94 19.64
N LEU A 238 36.14 -10.47 20.39
CA LEU A 238 35.68 -9.08 20.43
C LEU A 238 36.77 -8.16 21.00
N THR A 239 37.27 -7.22 20.20
CA THR A 239 38.03 -6.05 20.69
C THR A 239 37.07 -4.89 20.99
N PRO A 240 37.18 -4.25 22.16
CA PRO A 240 36.34 -3.11 22.56
C PRO A 240 36.81 -1.79 21.93
N ILE A 241 35.83 -0.98 21.52
CA ILE A 241 36.02 0.38 21.00
C ILE A 241 36.12 1.35 22.22
N PRO A 242 37.10 2.28 22.25
CA PRO A 242 37.36 3.13 23.42
C PRO A 242 36.35 4.27 23.62
N SER A 243 36.04 4.53 24.90
CA SER A 243 35.31 5.68 25.44
C SER A 243 35.91 7.02 25.01
N ALA A 244 35.06 7.90 24.49
CA ALA A 244 35.38 9.32 24.32
C ALA A 244 34.79 10.13 25.49
N THR A 245 35.67 10.75 26.26
CA THR A 245 35.41 11.70 27.33
C THR A 245 34.99 13.06 26.75
N ILE A 246 33.88 13.63 27.22
CA ILE A 246 33.46 15.00 26.94
C ILE A 246 33.81 15.87 28.16
N PRO A 247 34.63 16.93 28.03
CA PRO A 247 34.90 17.87 29.11
C PRO A 247 33.73 18.84 29.30
N GLY A 248 33.38 19.10 30.56
CA GLY A 248 32.41 20.12 30.95
C GLY A 248 33.08 21.48 31.13
N ASP A 249 32.48 22.50 30.53
CA ASP A 249 32.47 23.84 31.11
C ASP A 249 31.34 24.68 30.47
N LEU A 250 30.94 25.74 31.18
CA LEU A 250 29.85 26.70 30.94
C LEU A 250 28.53 26.39 31.67
N VAL A 251 28.63 26.58 32.98
CA VAL A 251 27.58 27.09 33.87
C VAL A 251 27.02 28.41 33.33
N LEU A 252 25.70 28.53 33.24
CA LEU A 252 24.92 29.76 33.42
C LEU A 252 23.48 29.39 33.79
N SER A 253 23.07 29.68 35.02
CA SER A 253 21.70 29.50 35.55
C SER A 253 20.82 30.75 35.30
N PRO A 254 19.56 30.77 35.78
CA PRO A 254 18.33 30.85 34.99
C PRO A 254 17.82 32.29 34.78
N THR A 255 17.02 32.52 33.74
CA THR A 255 16.20 33.73 33.61
C THR A 255 14.72 33.37 33.57
N ALA A 256 13.97 34.13 34.35
CA ALA A 256 12.59 33.96 34.70
C ALA A 256 11.59 34.12 33.54
N SER A 257 10.43 33.50 33.77
CA SER A 257 9.15 33.61 33.08
C SER A 257 8.74 35.06 32.75
N PRO A 258 7.80 35.25 31.81
CA PRO A 258 6.45 35.49 32.34
C PRO A 258 5.35 34.66 31.67
N ALA A 259 4.35 34.41 32.51
CA ALA A 259 3.06 33.84 32.18
C ALA A 259 2.25 34.72 31.22
N LEU A 260 1.57 34.08 30.27
CA LEU A 260 0.25 34.50 29.83
C LEU A 260 -0.67 33.29 29.85
N ALA A 261 -1.70 33.38 30.67
CA ALA A 261 -2.87 32.54 30.63
C ALA A 261 -3.82 33.06 29.56
N ASP A 262 -4.42 32.15 28.79
CA ASP A 262 -5.83 32.27 28.45
C ASP A 262 -6.46 30.88 28.43
N ALA A 263 -7.60 30.80 29.09
CA ALA A 263 -8.36 29.59 29.36
C ALA A 263 -9.36 29.32 28.24
N GLY A 264 -9.67 28.04 28.00
CA GLY A 264 -10.94 27.69 27.38
C GLY A 264 -10.98 26.34 26.66
N THR A 265 -11.59 25.36 27.35
CA THR A 265 -12.36 24.22 26.82
C THR A 265 -11.66 22.86 26.91
N GLY A 266 -12.30 21.98 27.69
CA GLY A 266 -11.80 20.67 28.10
C GLY A 266 -11.37 19.76 26.95
N GLY A 267 -10.10 19.39 27.02
CA GLY A 267 -9.55 18.12 26.55
C GLY A 267 -8.44 17.82 27.54
N ASN A 268 -8.53 16.73 28.28
CA ASN A 268 -7.51 16.36 29.26
C ASN A 268 -6.27 15.90 28.49
N VAL A 269 -5.40 16.84 28.11
CA VAL A 269 -4.19 16.53 27.33
C VAL A 269 -3.14 15.97 28.29
N LEU A 270 -2.99 14.64 28.30
CA LEU A 270 -1.97 13.96 29.09
C LEU A 270 -0.58 14.40 28.61
N SER A 271 0.16 15.09 29.47
CA SER A 271 1.57 15.46 29.23
C SER A 271 2.49 14.41 29.86
N LEU A 272 3.62 14.13 29.20
CA LEU A 272 4.62 13.14 29.64
C LEU A 272 5.12 13.33 31.08
N ALA A 273 5.06 14.55 31.64
CA ALA A 273 5.53 14.86 32.98
C ALA A 273 4.71 14.22 34.11
N GLY A 274 3.54 13.66 33.80
CA GLY A 274 2.67 12.94 34.74
C GLY A 274 2.00 11.74 34.09
N PHE A 275 2.74 11.03 33.22
CA PHE A 275 2.22 9.89 32.48
C PHE A 275 1.84 8.74 33.43
N ASP A 276 0.54 8.45 33.49
CA ASP A 276 -0.04 7.31 34.21
C ASP A 276 -0.84 6.47 33.21
N LEU A 277 -0.32 5.28 32.90
CA LEU A 277 -0.92 4.36 31.93
C LEU A 277 -2.35 3.97 32.35
N GLU A 278 -2.59 3.78 33.65
CA GLU A 278 -3.90 3.34 34.12
C GLU A 278 -4.97 4.42 33.90
N ARG A 279 -4.58 5.68 34.12
CA ARG A 279 -5.44 6.82 33.86
C ARG A 279 -5.75 6.94 32.37
N LEU A 280 -4.75 6.79 31.51
CA LEU A 280 -4.93 6.85 30.06
C LEU A 280 -5.89 5.77 29.56
N LEU A 281 -5.73 4.52 30.03
CA LEU A 281 -6.61 3.42 29.66
C LEU A 281 -8.05 3.64 30.11
N ARG A 282 -8.25 4.21 31.29
CA ARG A 282 -9.58 4.55 31.81
C ARG A 282 -10.24 5.68 31.02
N GLU A 283 -9.48 6.71 30.66
CA GLU A 283 -9.96 7.81 29.80
C GLU A 283 -10.29 7.34 28.39
N ALA A 284 -9.54 6.36 27.87
CA ALA A 284 -9.81 5.70 26.59
C ALA A 284 -10.95 4.66 26.65
N GLY A 285 -11.47 4.35 27.83
CA GLY A 285 -12.56 3.38 28.02
C GLY A 285 -12.14 1.90 27.94
N HIS A 286 -10.84 1.61 28.07
CA HIS A 286 -10.27 0.25 27.99
C HIS A 286 -9.88 -0.28 29.37
N GLU A 287 -10.85 -0.35 30.28
CA GLU A 287 -10.62 -0.83 31.65
C GLU A 287 -10.22 -2.31 31.70
N GLU A 288 -10.58 -3.10 30.68
CA GLU A 288 -10.22 -4.51 30.54
C GLU A 288 -8.70 -4.76 30.51
N LEU A 289 -7.90 -3.77 30.12
CA LEU A 289 -6.44 -3.87 30.05
C LEU A 289 -5.75 -3.66 31.40
N LEU A 290 -6.44 -3.04 32.38
CA LEU A 290 -5.91 -2.78 33.72
C LEU A 290 -5.66 -4.08 34.50
N GLY A 291 -6.42 -5.13 34.21
CA GLY A 291 -6.30 -6.43 34.86
C GLY A 291 -5.09 -7.28 34.42
N LEU A 292 -4.36 -6.86 33.38
CA LEU A 292 -3.30 -7.65 32.75
C LEU A 292 -1.89 -7.39 33.34
N GLY A 293 -1.76 -6.47 34.31
CA GLY A 293 -0.49 -6.19 34.97
C GLY A 293 0.57 -5.58 34.06
N ILE A 294 0.14 -4.78 33.07
CA ILE A 294 1.03 -4.12 32.11
C ILE A 294 1.68 -2.91 32.79
N GLN A 295 3.01 -2.83 32.71
CA GLN A 295 3.80 -1.72 33.23
C GLN A 295 4.33 -0.89 32.07
N ALA A 296 4.23 0.43 32.20
CA ALA A 296 4.84 1.39 31.28
C ALA A 296 5.99 2.12 31.98
N GLN A 297 7.16 2.13 31.34
CA GLN A 297 8.31 2.92 31.77
C GLN A 297 8.59 4.01 30.76
N VAL A 298 8.62 5.27 31.21
CA VAL A 298 8.94 6.43 30.37
C VAL A 298 10.43 6.73 30.48
N GLN A 299 11.14 6.72 29.35
CA GLN A 299 12.54 7.09 29.23
C GLN A 299 12.65 8.29 28.30
N GLY A 300 12.62 9.50 28.87
CA GLY A 300 12.60 10.74 28.09
C GLY A 300 11.35 10.81 27.21
N ASN A 301 11.54 10.66 25.89
CA ASN A 301 10.47 10.72 24.88
C ASN A 301 9.98 9.35 24.40
N ARG A 302 10.51 8.26 24.99
CA ARG A 302 10.21 6.88 24.61
C ARG A 302 9.44 6.18 25.74
N VAL A 303 8.41 5.43 25.38
CA VAL A 303 7.64 4.60 26.33
C VAL A 303 7.96 3.13 26.08
N ILE A 304 8.38 2.41 27.12
CA ILE A 304 8.65 0.99 27.09
C ILE A 304 7.52 0.27 27.81
N LEU A 305 6.78 -0.55 27.08
CA LEU A 305 5.74 -1.41 27.63
C LEU A 305 6.31 -2.77 28.01
N GLN A 306 5.99 -3.24 29.21
CA GLN A 306 6.39 -4.52 29.75
C GLN A 306 5.17 -5.24 30.31
N GLY A 307 5.00 -6.52 29.98
CA GLY A 307 3.88 -7.30 30.52
C GLY A 307 3.48 -8.46 29.62
N ILE A 308 2.31 -9.02 29.93
CA ILE A 308 1.72 -10.12 29.15
C ILE A 308 0.40 -9.63 28.58
N VAL A 309 0.17 -9.94 27.31
CA VAL A 309 -1.05 -9.58 26.58
C VAL A 309 -1.66 -10.85 26.01
N HIS A 310 -2.99 -10.95 25.96
CA HIS A 310 -3.66 -12.15 25.45
C HIS A 310 -3.99 -12.09 23.96
N LEU A 311 -4.07 -10.90 23.40
CA LEU A 311 -4.42 -10.67 22.00
C LEU A 311 -3.42 -9.69 21.39
N ASP A 312 -2.98 -9.94 20.16
CA ASP A 312 -2.18 -8.96 19.42
C ASP A 312 -2.98 -7.65 19.19
N ALA A 313 -4.30 -7.75 19.03
CA ALA A 313 -5.19 -6.59 18.97
C ALA A 313 -5.01 -5.64 20.17
N GLN A 314 -4.87 -6.17 21.38
CA GLN A 314 -4.62 -5.37 22.59
C GLN A 314 -3.24 -4.70 22.56
N ARG A 315 -2.22 -5.41 22.06
CA ARG A 315 -0.86 -4.87 21.89
C ARG A 315 -0.83 -3.71 20.89
N ARG A 316 -1.53 -3.86 19.75
CA ARG A 316 -1.66 -2.81 18.73
C ARG A 316 -2.42 -1.60 19.26
N LEU A 317 -3.53 -1.84 19.96
CA LEU A 317 -4.31 -0.78 20.60
C LEU A 317 -3.47 0.01 21.61
N LEU A 318 -2.70 -0.67 22.48
CA LEU A 318 -1.78 -0.01 23.42
C LEU A 318 -0.74 0.86 22.71
N LYS A 319 -0.16 0.36 21.62
CA LYS A 319 0.80 1.13 20.82
C LYS A 319 0.15 2.39 20.25
N GLU A 320 -1.01 2.24 19.63
CA GLU A 320 -1.76 3.35 19.02
C GLU A 320 -2.15 4.42 20.07
N LEU A 321 -2.69 4.00 21.21
CA LEU A 321 -3.07 4.90 22.30
C LEU A 321 -1.89 5.72 22.83
N LEU A 322 -0.69 5.14 22.85
CA LEU A 322 0.51 5.83 23.33
C LEU A 322 1.15 6.73 22.28
N GLU A 323 1.09 6.35 21.01
CA GLU A 323 1.52 7.21 19.90
C GLU A 323 0.64 8.46 19.78
N ALA A 324 -0.63 8.37 20.22
CA ALA A 324 -1.54 9.52 20.28
C ALA A 324 -1.21 10.51 21.43
N VAL A 325 -0.36 10.14 22.40
CA VAL A 325 -0.01 11.02 23.52
C VAL A 325 1.01 12.07 23.07
N PRO A 326 0.72 13.37 23.24
CA PRO A 326 1.64 14.43 22.85
C PRO A 326 2.93 14.37 23.68
N GLY A 327 4.03 14.28 22.97
CA GLY A 327 5.35 14.10 23.55
C GLY A 327 5.91 12.70 23.37
N VAL A 328 5.15 11.66 23.03
CA VAL A 328 5.74 10.34 22.75
C VAL A 328 6.34 10.33 21.33
N ALA A 329 7.65 10.15 21.19
CA ALA A 329 8.28 9.94 19.88
C ALA A 329 8.32 8.47 19.46
N GLU A 330 8.36 7.55 20.43
CA GLU A 330 8.47 6.12 20.14
C GLU A 330 7.91 5.25 21.26
N VAL A 331 7.23 4.16 20.87
CA VAL A 331 6.67 3.17 21.79
C VAL A 331 7.32 1.80 21.53
N SER A 332 8.08 1.30 22.50
CA SER A 332 8.67 -0.03 22.44
C SER A 332 7.73 -1.06 23.03
N THR A 333 7.28 -2.00 22.21
CA THR A 333 6.44 -3.15 22.60
C THR A 333 7.23 -4.45 22.67
N VAL A 334 8.57 -4.40 22.66
CA VAL A 334 9.43 -5.59 22.61
C VAL A 334 9.27 -6.47 23.85
N ASN A 335 8.99 -5.86 25.01
CA ASN A 335 8.82 -6.57 26.28
C ASN A 335 7.35 -6.91 26.59
N LEU A 336 6.44 -6.76 25.62
CA LEU A 336 5.07 -7.25 25.72
C LEU A 336 5.01 -8.65 25.13
N LEU A 337 4.89 -9.65 26.00
CA LEU A 337 4.81 -11.05 25.60
C LEU A 337 3.36 -11.40 25.27
N LEU A 338 3.15 -11.89 24.05
CA LEU A 338 1.84 -12.37 23.61
C LEU A 338 1.63 -13.81 24.11
N ARG A 339 0.60 -13.99 24.96
CA ARG A 339 0.19 -15.28 25.49
C ARG A 339 -1.32 -15.46 25.29
N PRO A 340 -1.74 -16.05 24.16
CA PRO A 340 -3.15 -16.23 23.88
C PRO A 340 -3.83 -17.14 24.90
N LEU A 341 -5.10 -16.84 25.18
CA LEU A 341 -5.96 -17.71 25.98
C LEU A 341 -6.18 -19.03 25.24
N PRO A 342 -6.37 -20.16 25.95
CA PRO A 342 -6.54 -21.47 25.31
C PRO A 342 -7.86 -21.59 24.54
N THR A 343 -8.80 -20.68 24.77
CA THR A 343 -10.11 -20.66 24.13
C THR A 343 -10.54 -19.24 23.76
N TYR A 344 -11.24 -19.10 22.64
CA TYR A 344 -11.82 -17.85 22.16
C TYR A 344 -13.30 -18.03 21.85
N THR A 345 -14.13 -17.07 22.27
CA THR A 345 -15.57 -17.06 21.97
C THR A 345 -15.85 -16.15 20.80
N VAL A 346 -16.40 -16.72 19.72
CA VAL A 346 -16.71 -16.02 18.46
C VAL A 346 -17.75 -14.92 18.70
N GLN A 347 -17.44 -13.72 18.23
CA GLN A 347 -18.30 -12.55 18.27
C GLN A 347 -19.00 -12.30 16.93
N ALA A 348 -19.98 -11.39 16.93
CA ALA A 348 -20.71 -11.06 15.71
C ALA A 348 -19.82 -10.31 14.71
N GLY A 349 -19.71 -10.86 13.50
CA GLY A 349 -18.87 -10.29 12.43
C GLY A 349 -17.46 -10.88 12.36
N ASP A 350 -17.12 -11.80 13.27
CA ASP A 350 -15.83 -12.49 13.25
C ASP A 350 -15.73 -13.45 12.06
N THR A 351 -14.52 -13.55 11.53
CA THR A 351 -14.10 -14.56 10.56
C THR A 351 -12.90 -15.29 11.13
N LEU A 352 -12.61 -16.51 10.67
CA LEU A 352 -11.40 -17.23 11.12
C LEU A 352 -10.13 -16.41 10.86
N TRP A 353 -10.14 -15.64 9.78
CA TRP A 353 -9.06 -14.72 9.42
C TRP A 353 -8.93 -13.60 10.45
N SER A 354 -10.03 -12.91 10.80
CA SER A 354 -9.97 -11.81 11.77
C SER A 354 -9.62 -12.30 13.16
N ILE A 355 -10.16 -13.45 13.59
CA ILE A 355 -9.82 -14.07 14.87
C ILE A 355 -8.31 -14.39 14.93
N ALA A 356 -7.75 -15.01 13.88
CA ALA A 356 -6.32 -15.29 13.83
C ALA A 356 -5.47 -14.02 13.87
N TYR A 357 -5.89 -12.98 13.13
CA TYR A 357 -5.21 -11.69 13.11
C TYR A 357 -5.30 -10.93 14.44
N ASP A 358 -6.39 -11.09 15.19
CA ASP A 358 -6.58 -10.43 16.48
C ASP A 358 -5.86 -11.17 17.61
N ILE A 359 -5.84 -12.50 17.56
CA ILE A 359 -5.13 -13.33 18.55
C ILE A 359 -3.62 -13.26 18.33
N TYR A 360 -3.14 -13.54 17.11
CA TYR A 360 -1.73 -13.77 16.82
C TYR A 360 -1.04 -12.60 16.12
N GLY A 361 -1.79 -11.68 15.53
CA GLY A 361 -1.23 -10.68 14.59
C GLY A 361 -0.88 -11.25 13.23
N ASP A 362 -1.02 -12.58 13.04
CA ASP A 362 -0.66 -13.29 11.82
C ASP A 362 -1.89 -14.00 11.22
N PRO A 363 -2.40 -13.53 10.07
CA PRO A 363 -3.58 -14.12 9.45
C PRO A 363 -3.33 -15.51 8.85
N THR A 364 -2.06 -15.92 8.66
CA THR A 364 -1.74 -17.25 8.11
C THR A 364 -2.08 -18.37 9.09
N ARG A 365 -2.06 -18.08 10.40
CA ARG A 365 -2.43 -19.02 11.47
C ARG A 365 -3.91 -19.39 11.54
N LYS A 366 -4.75 -18.82 10.67
CA LYS A 366 -6.16 -19.24 10.52
C LYS A 366 -6.28 -20.73 10.18
N ASP A 367 -5.31 -21.29 9.44
CA ASP A 367 -5.35 -22.68 9.01
C ASP A 367 -5.05 -23.62 10.20
N ASP A 368 -4.13 -23.23 11.07
CA ASP A 368 -3.84 -23.93 12.34
C ASP A 368 -5.04 -23.86 13.29
N LEU A 369 -5.64 -22.68 13.41
CA LEU A 369 -6.86 -22.47 14.21
C LEU A 369 -8.00 -23.34 13.69
N TYR A 370 -8.16 -23.45 12.37
CA TYR A 370 -9.16 -24.32 11.76
C TYR A 370 -8.84 -25.80 11.97
N ALA A 371 -7.58 -26.21 11.81
CA ALA A 371 -7.13 -27.59 12.00
C ALA A 371 -7.39 -28.07 13.43
N GLN A 372 -7.18 -27.21 14.44
CA GLN A 372 -7.41 -27.53 15.85
C GLN A 372 -8.90 -27.65 16.22
N ASN A 373 -9.79 -27.08 15.40
CA ASN A 373 -11.22 -27.02 15.65
C ASN A 373 -12.06 -27.81 14.63
N ARG A 374 -11.47 -28.76 13.89
CA ARG A 374 -12.19 -29.59 12.90
C ARG A 374 -13.31 -30.43 13.50
N ASP A 375 -13.26 -30.66 14.81
CA ASP A 375 -14.33 -31.31 15.59
C ASP A 375 -15.59 -30.44 15.70
N ILE A 376 -15.44 -29.12 15.64
CA ILE A 376 -16.54 -28.14 15.81
C ILE A 376 -16.87 -27.46 14.48
N LEU A 377 -15.86 -27.08 13.70
CA LEU A 377 -15.97 -26.38 12.43
C LEU A 377 -15.91 -27.35 11.24
N ARG A 378 -17.04 -27.47 10.52
CA ARG A 378 -17.13 -28.29 9.30
C ARG A 378 -16.47 -27.63 8.08
N SER A 379 -16.42 -26.30 8.06
CA SER A 379 -15.80 -25.49 7.02
C SER A 379 -15.23 -24.21 7.64
N PRO A 380 -14.23 -23.57 7.00
CA PRO A 380 -13.62 -22.33 7.51
C PRO A 380 -14.62 -21.19 7.73
N ASP A 381 -15.66 -21.13 6.88
CA ASP A 381 -16.66 -20.05 6.93
C ASP A 381 -17.88 -20.39 7.82
N ALA A 382 -17.91 -21.58 8.43
CA ALA A 382 -19.03 -22.03 9.27
C ALA A 382 -18.81 -21.63 10.74
N LEU A 383 -18.64 -20.34 10.99
CA LEU A 383 -18.56 -19.76 12.32
C LEU A 383 -19.94 -19.28 12.78
N ASP A 384 -20.36 -19.69 13.96
CA ASP A 384 -21.56 -19.19 14.63
C ASP A 384 -21.18 -18.32 15.83
N VAL A 385 -21.93 -17.24 16.05
CA VAL A 385 -21.71 -16.34 17.19
C VAL A 385 -21.94 -17.09 18.51
N GLY A 386 -21.02 -16.93 19.46
CA GLY A 386 -21.02 -17.63 20.73
C GLY A 386 -20.35 -19.01 20.71
N MET A 387 -19.84 -19.46 19.55
CA MET A 387 -19.05 -20.67 19.44
C MET A 387 -17.70 -20.50 20.18
N VAL A 388 -17.28 -21.52 20.92
CA VAL A 388 -15.99 -21.53 21.63
C VAL A 388 -14.97 -22.33 20.82
N LEU A 389 -13.92 -21.65 20.35
CA LEU A 389 -12.82 -22.22 19.60
C LEU A 389 -11.64 -22.49 20.53
N LYS A 390 -10.93 -23.60 20.29
CA LYS A 390 -9.63 -23.93 20.89
C LYS A 390 -8.54 -23.17 20.17
N VAL A 391 -7.71 -22.45 20.91
CA VAL A 391 -6.67 -21.58 20.36
C VAL A 391 -5.31 -22.24 20.57
N PRO A 392 -4.55 -22.55 19.50
CA PRO A 392 -3.18 -23.05 19.61
C PRO A 392 -2.25 -22.09 20.36
N PRO A 393 -1.33 -22.58 21.22
CA PRO A 393 -0.31 -21.74 21.82
C PRO A 393 0.72 -21.25 20.77
N LEU A 394 1.35 -20.12 21.04
CA LEU A 394 2.54 -19.66 20.32
C LEU A 394 3.74 -20.43 20.88
N GLU A 395 4.46 -21.18 20.04
CA GLU A 395 5.72 -21.85 20.38
C GLU A 395 6.89 -20.87 20.48
#